data_AF-A0A497JKD8-F1
#
_entry.id   AF-A0A497JKD8-F1
#
_cell.length_a   1.000
_cell.length_b   1.000
_cell.length_c   1.000
_cell.angle_alpha   90.00
_cell.angle_beta   90.00
_cell.angle_gamma   90.00
#
_symmetry.space_group_name_H-M   'P 1'
#
loop_
_entity.id
_entity.type
_entity.pdbx_description
1 polymer ?
#
loop_
_entity_poly.entity_id
_entity_poly.type
_entity_poly.pdbx_seq_one_letter_code
_entity_poly.pdbx_strand_id
1 'polypeptide(L)' 'MSLQSESEKVTKVVQENRQPITVELNKTTRGYTWSIKVAAEDLNQALFLIDTINRELQEKYGNKNMKETEV' A
#
# COMPACT_ATOMS: atom_id res chain seq x y z
N MET A 1 -42.25 39.12 11.64
CA MET A 1 -41.18 38.29 12.21
C MET A 1 -41.03 37.09 11.31
N SER A 2 -39.96 37.07 10.51
CA SER A 2 -39.71 36.03 9.52
C SER A 2 -38.93 34.91 10.20
N LEU A 3 -39.59 33.78 10.47
CA LEU A 3 -38.90 32.55 10.84
C LEU A 3 -38.24 32.02 9.56
N GLN A 4 -36.98 32.39 9.37
CA GLN A 4 -36.07 31.67 8.48
C GLN A 4 -35.91 30.27 9.05
N SER A 5 -36.69 29.33 8.51
CA SER A 5 -36.45 27.91 8.73
C SER A 5 -35.04 27.62 8.26
N GLU A 6 -34.16 27.35 9.23
CA GLU A 6 -32.79 26.91 9.02
C GLU A 6 -32.78 25.84 7.94
N SER A 7 -32.12 26.18 6.84
CA SER A 7 -31.68 25.21 5.85
C SER A 7 -30.79 24.23 6.60
N GLU A 8 -31.36 23.11 7.04
CA GLU A 8 -30.62 21.92 7.45
C GLU A 8 -29.71 21.57 6.28
N LYS A 9 -28.47 22.07 6.36
CA LYS A 9 -27.36 21.58 5.57
C LYS A 9 -27.19 20.14 6.00
N VAL A 10 -27.88 19.25 5.28
CA VAL A 10 -27.54 17.84 5.18
C VAL A 10 -26.09 17.83 4.70
N THR A 11 -25.18 17.85 5.67
CA THR A 11 -23.77 17.60 5.44
C THR A 11 -23.78 16.13 5.08
N LYS A 12 -23.89 15.87 3.77
CA LYS A 12 -23.72 14.54 3.19
C LYS A 12 -22.31 14.14 3.60
N VAL A 13 -22.21 13.47 4.74
CA VAL A 13 -21.02 12.70 5.10
C VAL A 13 -21.02 11.62 4.04
N VAL A 14 -20.37 11.90 2.92
CA VAL A 14 -19.94 10.86 2.00
C VAL A 14 -18.88 10.13 2.80
N GLN A 15 -19.33 9.24 3.70
CA GLN A 15 -18.52 8.11 4.13
C GLN A 15 -18.31 7.32 2.85
N GLU A 16 -17.29 7.71 2.09
CA GLU A 16 -16.63 6.80 1.18
C GLU A 16 -16.09 5.69 2.07
N ASN A 17 -16.95 4.69 2.35
CA ASN A 17 -16.55 3.37 2.84
C ASN A 17 -15.77 2.70 1.71
N ARG A 18 -14.63 3.30 1.31
CA ARG A 18 -13.64 2.64 0.48
C ARG A 18 -12.98 1.64 1.41
N GLN A 19 -13.46 0.41 1.36
CA GLN A 19 -12.79 -0.70 2.01
C GLN A 19 -11.33 -0.69 1.52
N PRO A 20 -10.36 -0.74 2.43
CA PRO A 20 -8.96 -0.68 2.04
C PRO A 20 -8.64 -1.88 1.14
N ILE A 21 -8.08 -1.58 -0.03
CA ILE A 21 -7.63 -2.58 -0.98
C ILE A 21 -6.41 -3.25 -0.36
N THR A 22 -6.53 -4.55 -0.15
CA THR A 22 -5.43 -5.39 0.34
C THR A 22 -4.76 -6.07 -0.84
N VAL A 23 -3.48 -5.84 -1.02
CA VAL A 23 -2.66 -6.52 -2.03
C VAL A 23 -1.60 -7.34 -1.31
N GLU A 24 -1.34 -8.53 -1.85
CA GLU A 24 -0.34 -9.46 -1.33
C GLU A 24 0.64 -9.85 -2.43
N LEU A 25 1.93 -9.73 -2.15
CA LEU A 25 3.00 -10.17 -3.03
C LEU A 25 3.83 -11.24 -2.32
N ASN A 26 3.83 -12.45 -2.87
CA ASN A 26 4.70 -13.53 -2.45
C ASN A 26 5.82 -13.70 -3.46
N LYS A 27 7.06 -13.48 -3.04
CA LYS A 27 8.23 -13.59 -3.90
C LYS A 27 9.25 -14.53 -3.28
N THR A 28 9.65 -15.51 -4.08
CA THR A 28 10.75 -16.41 -3.75
C THR A 28 11.91 -16.10 -4.67
N THR A 29 13.06 -15.78 -4.07
CA THR A 29 14.33 -15.54 -4.77
C THR A 29 15.36 -16.57 -4.30
N ARG A 30 16.55 -16.60 -4.93
CA ARG A 30 17.61 -17.57 -4.60
C ARG A 30 18.11 -17.37 -3.16
N GLY A 31 17.49 -18.06 -2.21
CA GLY A 31 17.84 -18.09 -0.79
C GLY A 31 16.88 -17.36 0.16
N TYR A 32 15.93 -16.55 -0.35
CA TYR A 32 15.00 -15.80 0.49
C TYR A 32 13.58 -15.81 -0.10
N THR A 33 12.61 -16.06 0.78
CA THR A 33 11.18 -15.90 0.49
C THR A 33 10.64 -14.79 1.38
N TRP A 34 9.92 -13.85 0.79
CA TRP A 34 9.16 -12.85 1.53
C TRP A 34 7.72 -12.75 1.03
N SER A 35 6.84 -12.45 1.99
CA SER A 35 5.44 -12.13 1.77
C SER A 35 5.21 -10.69 2.20
N ILE A 36 4.73 -9.87 1.29
CA ILE A 36 4.45 -8.45 1.51
C ILE A 36 2.94 -8.29 1.43
N LYS A 37 2.33 -7.83 2.52
CA LYS A 37 0.89 -7.54 2.59
C LYS A 37 0.71 -6.06 2.88
N VAL A 38 0.00 -5.37 1.99
CA VAL A 38 -0.27 -3.93 2.12
C VAL A 38 -1.77 -3.70 2.02
N ALA A 39 -2.29 -2.83 2.87
CA ALA A 39 -3.64 -2.31 2.79
C ALA A 39 -3.56 -0.80 2.51
N ALA A 40 -4.23 -0.33 1.46
CA ALA A 40 -4.29 1.09 1.10
C ALA A 40 -5.68 1.49 0.60
N GLU A 41 -5.97 2.78 0.55
CA GLU A 41 -7.27 3.31 0.11
C GLU A 41 -7.47 3.22 -1.42
N ASP A 42 -6.36 3.14 -2.16
CA ASP A 42 -6.33 3.03 -3.62
C ASP A 42 -5.39 1.91 -4.09
N LEU A 43 -5.72 1.31 -5.24
CA LEU A 43 -4.93 0.23 -5.85
C LEU A 43 -3.54 0.73 -6.25
N ASN A 44 -3.42 1.94 -6.81
CA ASN A 44 -2.12 2.46 -7.22
C ASN A 44 -1.22 2.70 -6.02
N GLN A 45 -1.80 3.18 -4.91
CA GLN A 45 -1.07 3.34 -3.65
C GLN A 45 -0.63 1.98 -3.09
N ALA A 46 -1.49 0.97 -3.09
CA ALA A 46 -1.14 -0.37 -2.65
C ALA A 46 -0.01 -0.98 -3.50
N LEU A 47 -0.08 -0.83 -4.82
CA LEU A 47 0.95 -1.32 -5.76
C LEU A 47 2.27 -0.57 -5.58
N PHE A 48 2.24 0.75 -5.42
CA PHE A 48 3.43 1.56 -5.17
C PHE A 48 4.14 1.15 -3.87
N LEU A 49 3.37 0.94 -2.80
CA LEU A 49 3.91 0.49 -1.51
C LEU A 49 4.51 -0.91 -1.61
N ILE A 50 3.84 -1.84 -2.28
CA ILE A 50 4.37 -3.20 -2.50
C ILE A 50 5.66 -3.17 -3.31
N ASP A 51 5.70 -2.38 -4.39
CA ASP A 51 6.90 -2.28 -5.23
C ASP A 51 8.08 -1.69 -4.45
N THR A 52 7.82 -0.64 -3.67
CA THR A 52 8.83 -0.01 -2.80
C THR A 52 9.38 -0.99 -1.78
N ILE A 53 8.52 -1.70 -1.04
CA ILE A 53 8.93 -2.69 -0.05
C ILE A 53 9.68 -3.85 -0.74
N ASN A 54 9.19 -4.32 -1.89
CA ASN A 54 9.86 -5.38 -2.63
C ASN A 54 11.27 -4.94 -3.07
N ARG A 55 11.44 -3.71 -3.56
CA ARG A 55 12.76 -3.19 -3.95
C ARG A 55 13.72 -3.12 -2.77
N GLU A 56 13.28 -2.61 -1.62
CA GLU A 56 14.10 -2.56 -0.41
C GLU A 56 14.53 -3.95 0.06
N LEU A 57 13.61 -4.93 0.01
CA LEU A 57 13.93 -6.31 0.35
C LEU A 57 14.93 -6.92 -0.65
N GLN A 58 14.81 -6.61 -1.94
CA GLN A 58 15.78 -7.03 -2.95
C GLN A 58 17.15 -6.40 -2.74
N GLU A 59 17.23 -5.12 -2.41
CA GLU A 59 18.51 -4.46 -2.11
C GLU A 59 19.17 -5.05 -0.87
N LYS A 60 18.38 -5.29 0.19
CA LYS A 60 18.89 -5.77 1.48
C LYS A 60 19.25 -7.26 1.50
N TYR A 61 18.47 -8.09 0.82
CA TYR A 61 18.58 -9.54 0.87
C TYR A 61 18.90 -10.19 -0.48
N GLY A 62 18.47 -9.59 -1.59
CA GLY A 62 18.71 -10.09 -2.95
C GLY A 62 20.12 -9.83 -3.47
N ASN A 63 20.75 -8.71 -3.08
CA ASN A 63 22.06 -8.28 -3.61
C ASN A 63 23.29 -8.75 -2.80
N LYS A 64 23.10 -9.46 -1.68
CA LYS A 64 24.23 -9.99 -0.90
C LYS A 64 25.06 -11.03 -1.64
N ASN A 65 24.54 -11.65 -2.71
CA ASN A 65 25.26 -12.64 -3.51
C ASN A 65 26.03 -12.06 -4.72
N MET A 66 26.03 -10.74 -4.94
CA MET A 66 26.76 -10.14 -6.07
C MET A 66 28.13 -9.57 -5.68
N LYS A 67 28.39 -9.34 -4.38
CA LYS A 67 29.69 -8.83 -3.89
C LYS A 67 30.69 -9.91 -3.45
N GLU A 68 30.29 -11.18 -3.46
CA GLU A 68 31.14 -12.30 -3.02
C GLU A 68 31.74 -13.10 -4.21
N THR A 69 31.55 -12.61 -5.44
CA THR A 69 32.07 -13.25 -6.68
C THR A 69 33.14 -12.42 -7.40
N GLU A 70 33.70 -11.41 -6.74
CA GLU A 70 34.93 -10.74 -7.17
C GLU A 70 36.02 -10.99 -6.11
N VAL A 71 36.54 -12.22 -6.05
CA VAL A 71 37.80 -12.55 -5.36
C VAL A 71 38.60 -13.52 -6.22
#